data_AF-A0A6P0SWN3-F1
#
_entry.id   AF-A0A6P0SWN3-F1
#
_cell.length_a   1.000
_cell.length_b   1.000
_cell.length_c   1.000
_cell.angle_alpha   90.00
_cell.angle_beta   90.00
_cell.angle_gamma   90.00
#
_symmetry.space_group_name_H-M   'P 1'
#
loop_
_entity.id
_entity.type
_entity.pdbx_description
1 polymer ?
#
loop_
_entity_poly.entity_id
_entity_poly.type
_entity_poly.pdbx_seq_one_letter_code
_entity_poly.pdbx_strand_id
1 'polypeptide(L)'
;NIELAGALSDYRPHLIGGFADENVNELLYLDLEQEGAIAVIPLADQLKVEQNLPIAPTVLPSPTEVNYPDIPDGELLGYLHRATEIKQGGDWKAKDNTVKSTEIDQQLEDKYNFPFCDKVSTATNPIDWGELTKSGNAPKACLDTILKRRSTRAYSAANLTLEELKALLDFTYQPQHYIEQGLDGTPDYFDLSLIETFIAVSGVNDLEEGCYYYAPKAQELRQIRFKNFRKELHFLCLGQDLGRDARAVVFHTADLQKAVARLGDRAYRYLHMDAGHLGQRLNLAAIYLGLGVSGIGGFFDDQVNEVLGIPVDEAVVYITTLGRPRTRL
;
A
#
# COMPACT_ATOMS: atom_id res chain seq x y z
N ASN A 1 8.54 -6.36 0.10
CA ASN A 1 9.71 -7.18 0.52
C ASN A 1 9.99 -8.30 -0.45
N ILE A 2 9.05 -9.21 -0.73
CA ILE A 2 9.29 -10.31 -1.68
C ILE A 2 9.66 -9.77 -3.07
N GLU A 3 8.96 -8.74 -3.57
CA GLU A 3 9.31 -8.09 -4.85
C GLU A 3 10.71 -7.46 -4.83
N LEU A 4 11.04 -6.64 -3.82
CA LEU A 4 12.38 -6.06 -3.73
C LEU A 4 13.44 -7.16 -3.62
N ALA A 5 13.25 -8.16 -2.76
CA ALA A 5 14.21 -9.25 -2.60
C ALA A 5 14.36 -10.09 -3.86
N GLY A 6 13.28 -10.25 -4.63
CA GLY A 6 13.28 -10.85 -5.95
C GLY A 6 14.15 -10.06 -6.91
N ALA A 7 13.89 -8.75 -7.06
CA ALA A 7 14.70 -7.87 -7.89
C ALA A 7 16.19 -7.91 -7.50
N LEU A 8 16.49 -7.98 -6.20
CA LEU A 8 17.84 -8.11 -5.66
C LEU A 8 18.50 -9.49 -5.88
N SER A 9 17.78 -10.46 -6.44
CA SER A 9 18.23 -11.83 -6.65
C SER A 9 17.89 -12.37 -8.05
N ASP A 10 17.59 -11.49 -9.02
CA ASP A 10 17.18 -11.84 -10.39
C ASP A 10 15.90 -12.71 -10.46
N TYR A 11 14.97 -12.52 -9.53
CA TYR A 11 13.65 -13.14 -9.54
C TYR A 11 12.55 -12.08 -9.65
N ARG A 12 11.49 -12.40 -10.40
CA ARG A 12 10.24 -11.65 -10.38
C ARG A 12 9.15 -12.48 -9.69
N PRO A 13 8.60 -12.05 -8.55
CA PRO A 13 7.40 -12.68 -8.03
C PRO A 13 6.20 -12.34 -8.92
N HIS A 14 5.37 -13.34 -9.21
CA HIS A 14 4.06 -13.13 -9.82
C HIS A 14 2.99 -13.27 -8.74
N LEU A 15 2.18 -12.24 -8.52
CA LEU A 15 1.18 -12.28 -7.44
C LEU A 15 -0.09 -13.01 -7.90
N ILE A 16 -0.54 -14.00 -7.14
CA ILE A 16 -1.80 -14.70 -7.38
C ILE A 16 -2.66 -14.62 -6.11
N GLY A 17 -3.67 -13.75 -6.13
CA GLY A 17 -4.67 -13.61 -5.06
C GLY A 17 -5.96 -14.37 -5.31
N GLY A 18 -6.19 -14.73 -6.58
CA GLY A 18 -7.34 -15.50 -7.03
C GLY A 18 -6.99 -16.98 -7.15
N PHE A 19 -7.33 -17.78 -6.14
CA PHE A 19 -7.10 -19.22 -6.12
C PHE A 19 -8.20 -19.90 -5.33
N ALA A 20 -8.45 -21.18 -5.57
CA ALA A 20 -9.39 -21.95 -4.76
C ALA A 20 -8.80 -22.18 -3.36
N ASP A 21 -9.30 -21.47 -2.35
CA ASP A 21 -8.69 -21.41 -1.01
C ASP A 21 -8.57 -22.82 -0.39
N GLU A 22 -9.66 -23.61 -0.39
CA GLU A 22 -9.68 -24.98 0.13
C GLU A 22 -8.58 -25.85 -0.51
N ASN A 23 -8.46 -25.85 -1.84
CA ASN A 23 -7.46 -26.65 -2.54
C ASN A 23 -6.02 -26.24 -2.23
N VAL A 24 -5.74 -24.94 -2.08
CA VAL A 24 -4.38 -24.45 -1.74
C VAL A 24 -4.06 -24.80 -0.29
N ASN A 25 -5.01 -24.64 0.62
CA ASN A 25 -4.80 -24.97 2.02
C ASN A 25 -4.63 -26.48 2.23
N GLU A 26 -5.40 -27.31 1.53
CA GLU A 26 -5.25 -28.77 1.52
C GLU A 26 -3.88 -29.20 0.94
N LEU A 27 -3.45 -28.57 -0.15
CA LEU A 27 -2.14 -28.82 -0.77
C LEU A 27 -0.99 -28.57 0.23
N LEU A 28 -1.13 -27.54 1.05
CA LEU A 28 -0.17 -27.17 2.10
C LEU A 28 -0.37 -27.93 3.41
N TYR A 29 -1.41 -28.77 3.50
CA TYR A 29 -1.79 -29.54 4.69
C TYR A 29 -2.00 -28.66 5.94
N LEU A 30 -2.67 -27.52 5.76
CA LEU A 30 -2.94 -26.54 6.82
C LEU A 30 -4.18 -26.92 7.65
N ASP A 31 -4.17 -26.56 8.93
CA ASP A 31 -5.36 -26.56 9.77
C ASP A 31 -6.21 -25.31 9.48
N LEU A 32 -7.33 -25.49 8.77
CA LEU A 32 -8.18 -24.40 8.27
C LEU A 32 -8.83 -23.56 9.36
N GLU A 33 -8.89 -24.06 10.61
CA GLU A 33 -9.38 -23.26 11.73
C GLU A 33 -8.33 -22.31 12.29
N GLN A 34 -7.05 -22.55 11.99
CA GLN A 34 -5.90 -21.82 12.56
C GLN A 34 -5.12 -21.03 11.51
N GLU A 35 -5.03 -21.53 10.27
CA GLU A 35 -4.20 -20.96 9.22
C GLU A 35 -4.87 -21.08 7.84
N GLY A 36 -4.64 -20.08 6.98
CA GLY A 36 -5.17 -20.07 5.62
C GLY A 36 -4.31 -19.21 4.69
N ALA A 37 -4.13 -19.68 3.46
CA ALA A 37 -3.41 -18.97 2.41
C ALA A 37 -4.18 -17.73 1.95
N ILE A 38 -3.45 -16.63 1.75
CA ILE A 38 -4.03 -15.35 1.28
C ILE A 38 -3.36 -14.85 -0.01
N ALA A 39 -2.20 -15.39 -0.36
CA ALA A 39 -1.48 -15.09 -1.59
C ALA A 39 -0.64 -16.31 -2.01
N VAL A 40 -0.58 -16.58 -3.30
CA VAL A 40 0.37 -17.53 -3.90
C VAL A 40 1.32 -16.73 -4.78
N ILE A 41 2.63 -16.98 -4.66
CA ILE A 41 3.65 -16.18 -5.33
C ILE A 41 4.67 -17.09 -6.03
N PRO A 42 4.45 -17.45 -7.31
CA PRO A 42 5.50 -18.06 -8.12
C PRO A 42 6.69 -17.12 -8.27
N LEU A 43 7.91 -17.65 -8.16
CA LEU A 43 9.15 -16.90 -8.34
C LEU A 43 9.73 -17.23 -9.72
N ALA A 44 9.67 -16.28 -10.64
CA ALA A 44 10.17 -16.42 -11.99
C ALA A 44 11.65 -15.98 -12.08
N ASP A 45 12.51 -16.90 -12.47
CA ASP A 45 13.95 -16.70 -12.62
C ASP A 45 14.25 -15.85 -13.88
N GLN A 46 14.59 -14.58 -13.70
CA GLN A 46 14.79 -13.63 -14.80
C GLN A 46 16.04 -13.92 -15.64
N LEU A 47 16.93 -14.80 -15.16
CA LEU A 47 18.08 -15.25 -15.94
C LEU A 47 17.69 -16.29 -17.00
N LYS A 48 16.46 -16.83 -16.93
CA LYS A 48 15.90 -17.77 -17.90
C LYS A 48 14.87 -17.07 -18.78
N VAL A 49 15.15 -17.02 -20.09
CA VAL A 49 14.31 -16.32 -21.08
C VAL A 49 12.86 -16.82 -21.06
N GLU A 50 12.66 -18.13 -20.87
CA GLU A 50 11.34 -18.75 -20.79
C GLU A 50 10.52 -18.38 -19.55
N GLN A 51 11.17 -17.81 -18.53
CA GLN A 51 10.51 -17.33 -17.30
C GLN A 51 10.35 -15.81 -17.27
N ASN A 52 10.74 -15.10 -18.34
CA ASN A 52 10.34 -13.70 -18.52
C ASN A 52 8.88 -13.62 -18.97
N LEU A 53 7.98 -13.92 -18.03
CA LEU A 53 6.55 -14.03 -18.26
C LEU A 53 5.90 -12.63 -18.33
N PRO A 54 4.86 -12.46 -19.16
CA PRO A 54 4.10 -11.21 -19.17
C PRO A 54 3.36 -11.00 -17.83
N ILE A 55 2.96 -9.76 -17.58
CA ILE A 55 2.05 -9.42 -16.49
C ILE A 55 0.74 -10.18 -16.66
N ALA A 56 0.24 -10.78 -15.58
CA ALA A 56 -1.00 -11.55 -15.53
C ALA A 56 -1.96 -10.94 -14.51
N PRO A 57 -3.28 -11.22 -14.61
CA PRO A 57 -4.23 -10.81 -13.58
C PRO A 57 -3.84 -11.37 -12.21
N THR A 58 -3.73 -10.49 -11.22
CA THR A 58 -3.33 -10.83 -9.84
C THR A 58 -4.53 -11.11 -8.94
N VAL A 59 -5.74 -10.73 -9.37
CA VAL A 59 -7.00 -10.85 -8.60
C VAL A 59 -8.03 -11.71 -9.31
N LEU A 60 -8.89 -12.36 -8.54
CA LEU A 60 -10.17 -12.89 -8.99
C LEU A 60 -11.27 -12.49 -7.99
N PRO A 61 -12.49 -12.21 -8.45
CA PRO A 61 -13.58 -11.85 -7.55
C PRO A 61 -14.07 -13.05 -6.73
N SER A 62 -14.48 -12.82 -5.49
CA SER A 62 -15.34 -13.74 -4.74
C SER A 62 -16.82 -13.39 -4.95
N PRO A 63 -17.76 -14.21 -4.47
CA PRO A 63 -19.13 -13.77 -4.24
C PRO A 63 -19.20 -12.58 -3.27
N THR A 64 -20.34 -11.90 -3.28
CA THR A 64 -20.74 -10.91 -2.29
C THR A 64 -21.89 -11.49 -1.46
N GLU A 65 -21.72 -11.54 -0.14
CA GLU A 65 -22.70 -12.05 0.81
C GLU A 65 -23.40 -10.89 1.52
N VAL A 66 -24.66 -10.63 1.14
CA VAL A 66 -25.51 -9.60 1.77
C VAL A 66 -26.48 -10.16 2.81
N ASN A 67 -26.59 -11.49 2.90
CA ASN A 67 -27.51 -12.18 3.79
C ASN A 67 -26.74 -13.09 4.76
N TYR A 68 -25.86 -12.47 5.55
CA TYR A 68 -25.09 -13.11 6.60
C TYR A 68 -25.90 -13.20 7.91
N PRO A 69 -25.68 -14.23 8.76
CA PRO A 69 -26.33 -14.34 10.05
C PRO A 69 -25.74 -13.33 11.06
N ASP A 70 -26.41 -13.17 12.21
CA ASP A 70 -25.79 -12.52 13.36
C ASP A 70 -24.62 -13.38 13.86
N ILE A 71 -23.40 -12.86 13.73
CA ILE A 71 -22.16 -13.57 14.11
C ILE A 71 -21.67 -13.01 15.45
N PRO A 72 -21.49 -13.83 16.49
CA PRO A 72 -20.97 -13.38 17.77
C PRO A 72 -19.56 -12.76 17.67
N ASP A 73 -19.28 -11.81 18.56
CA ASP A 73 -17.93 -11.31 18.77
C ASP A 73 -16.98 -12.47 19.12
N GLY A 74 -15.81 -12.49 18.47
CA GLY A 74 -14.83 -13.57 18.58
C GLY A 74 -14.93 -14.64 17.49
N GLU A 75 -16.08 -14.78 16.82
CA GLU A 75 -16.26 -15.72 15.70
C GLU A 75 -16.14 -15.04 14.32
N LEU A 76 -16.25 -13.70 14.30
CA LEU A 76 -16.31 -12.90 13.09
C LEU A 76 -15.10 -13.10 12.16
N LEU A 77 -13.87 -13.14 12.69
CA LEU A 77 -12.67 -13.30 11.85
C LEU A 77 -12.67 -14.60 11.06
N GLY A 78 -12.98 -15.73 11.74
CA GLY A 78 -13.05 -17.03 11.09
C GLY A 78 -14.19 -17.10 10.07
N TYR A 79 -15.34 -16.50 10.38
CA TYR A 79 -16.44 -16.39 9.44
C TYR A 79 -16.06 -15.59 8.20
N LEU A 80 -15.52 -14.37 8.37
CA LEU A 80 -15.13 -13.50 7.25
C LEU A 80 -14.04 -14.13 6.37
N HIS A 81 -13.10 -14.86 6.97
CA HIS A 81 -12.12 -15.62 6.20
C HIS A 81 -12.84 -16.62 5.28
N ARG A 82 -13.72 -17.47 5.81
CA ARG A 82 -14.45 -18.47 5.00
C ARG A 82 -15.41 -17.86 3.98
N ALA A 83 -16.11 -16.78 4.34
CA ALA A 83 -17.05 -16.09 3.46
C ALA A 83 -16.37 -15.46 2.23
N THR A 84 -15.08 -15.15 2.34
CA THR A 84 -14.28 -14.52 1.27
C THR A 84 -13.47 -15.51 0.42
N GLU A 85 -13.73 -16.82 0.57
CA GLU A 85 -13.07 -17.86 -0.22
C GLU A 85 -13.59 -17.89 -1.67
N ILE A 86 -12.71 -18.28 -2.58
CA ILE A 86 -13.07 -18.66 -3.95
C ILE A 86 -13.20 -20.19 -3.98
N LYS A 87 -14.36 -20.68 -4.44
CA LYS A 87 -14.66 -22.12 -4.47
C LYS A 87 -14.25 -22.80 -5.77
N GLN A 88 -13.96 -24.09 -5.70
CA GLN A 88 -13.73 -24.94 -6.85
C GLN A 88 -14.98 -24.98 -7.76
N GLY A 89 -14.81 -24.82 -9.08
CA GLY A 89 -15.92 -24.85 -10.03
C GLY A 89 -16.67 -23.54 -10.22
N GLY A 90 -16.23 -22.44 -9.58
CA GLY A 90 -16.54 -21.10 -10.07
C GLY A 90 -16.16 -20.99 -11.55
N ASP A 91 -16.90 -20.21 -12.32
CA ASP A 91 -16.81 -20.13 -13.78
C ASP A 91 -15.48 -19.49 -14.25
N TRP A 92 -14.35 -20.17 -13.98
CA TRP A 92 -13.01 -19.75 -14.38
C TRP A 92 -12.84 -19.72 -15.90
N LYS A 93 -13.79 -20.37 -16.61
CA LYS A 93 -13.80 -20.55 -18.05
C LYS A 93 -14.96 -19.87 -18.79
N ALA A 94 -15.91 -19.21 -18.12
CA ALA A 94 -16.93 -18.43 -18.82
C ALA A 94 -17.28 -17.10 -18.10
N LYS A 95 -16.58 -16.06 -18.49
CA LYS A 95 -17.09 -14.93 -19.29
C LYS A 95 -15.93 -13.97 -19.54
N ASP A 96 -16.08 -13.09 -20.51
CA ASP A 96 -15.29 -11.87 -20.75
C ASP A 96 -15.20 -10.90 -19.53
N ASN A 97 -15.22 -11.43 -18.30
CA ASN A 97 -15.07 -10.73 -17.03
C ASN A 97 -13.67 -10.94 -16.42
N THR A 98 -12.71 -11.46 -17.18
CA THR A 98 -11.37 -10.88 -17.06
C THR A 98 -11.61 -9.39 -17.29
N VAL A 99 -11.62 -8.59 -16.23
CA VAL A 99 -11.28 -7.19 -16.35
C VAL A 99 -10.00 -7.26 -17.16
N LYS A 100 -10.09 -6.96 -18.46
CA LYS A 100 -8.93 -7.08 -19.31
C LYS A 100 -7.90 -6.24 -18.58
N SER A 101 -6.68 -6.73 -18.41
CA SER A 101 -5.61 -5.92 -17.83
C SER A 101 -5.52 -4.54 -18.50
N THR A 102 -6.03 -4.42 -19.73
CA THR A 102 -6.25 -3.17 -20.47
C THR A 102 -7.31 -2.20 -19.94
N GLU A 103 -8.28 -2.57 -19.09
CA GLU A 103 -9.20 -1.62 -18.42
C GLU A 103 -8.64 -1.10 -17.09
N ILE A 104 -7.84 -1.90 -16.38
CA ILE A 104 -7.14 -1.48 -15.13
C ILE A 104 -6.15 -0.35 -15.44
N ASP A 105 -5.55 -0.39 -16.64
CA ASP A 105 -4.58 0.57 -17.15
C ASP A 105 -5.23 1.77 -17.91
N GLN A 106 -6.57 1.78 -18.08
CA GLN A 106 -7.26 2.80 -18.89
C GLN A 106 -7.68 4.05 -18.12
N GLN A 107 -7.71 4.01 -16.79
CA GLN A 107 -7.89 5.26 -16.04
C GLN A 107 -6.57 6.02 -16.03
N LEU A 108 -6.38 6.87 -17.04
CA LEU A 108 -5.22 7.76 -17.16
C LEU A 108 -5.21 8.87 -16.08
N GLU A 109 -6.33 9.05 -15.37
CA GLU A 109 -6.52 10.14 -14.41
C GLU A 109 -6.67 9.61 -12.98
N ASP A 110 -6.25 10.42 -12.01
CA ASP A 110 -6.48 10.18 -10.57
C ASP A 110 -7.97 10.40 -10.23
N LYS A 111 -8.51 9.61 -9.30
CA LYS A 111 -9.95 9.59 -8.97
C LYS A 111 -10.52 10.96 -8.60
N TYR A 112 -9.79 11.73 -7.80
CA TYR A 112 -10.25 13.02 -7.30
C TYR A 112 -9.48 14.19 -7.90
N ASN A 113 -10.11 14.90 -8.85
CA ASN A 113 -9.48 16.06 -9.52
C ASN A 113 -9.14 17.22 -8.58
N PHE A 114 -10.03 17.55 -7.62
CA PHE A 114 -9.93 18.74 -6.75
C PHE A 114 -9.49 20.01 -7.52
N PRO A 115 -10.30 20.46 -8.50
CA PRO A 115 -9.85 21.42 -9.53
C PRO A 115 -9.60 22.84 -9.01
N PHE A 116 -10.16 23.21 -7.87
CA PHE A 116 -10.05 24.56 -7.28
C PHE A 116 -9.17 24.60 -6.03
N CYS A 117 -8.46 23.50 -5.75
CA CYS A 117 -7.51 23.38 -4.65
C CYS A 117 -6.10 23.78 -5.09
N ASP A 118 -5.28 24.22 -4.14
CA ASP A 118 -3.86 24.43 -4.39
C ASP A 118 -3.17 23.09 -4.70
N LYS A 119 -2.35 23.10 -5.75
CA LYS A 119 -1.64 21.92 -6.26
C LYS A 119 -0.14 22.13 -6.16
N VAL A 120 0.56 21.14 -5.61
CA VAL A 120 2.02 21.13 -5.47
C VAL A 120 2.56 19.91 -6.19
N SER A 121 3.47 20.10 -7.16
CA SER A 121 4.10 18.98 -7.85
C SER A 121 4.99 18.17 -6.91
N THR A 122 4.94 16.84 -7.04
CA THR A 122 5.80 15.90 -6.32
C THR A 122 6.87 15.27 -7.20
N ALA A 123 7.02 15.71 -8.45
CA ALA A 123 8.07 15.24 -9.32
C ALA A 123 9.44 15.49 -8.67
N THR A 124 10.28 14.45 -8.67
CA THR A 124 11.60 14.44 -8.03
C THR A 124 12.53 13.48 -8.78
N ASN A 125 13.82 13.57 -8.48
CA ASN A 125 14.75 12.52 -8.87
C ASN A 125 14.55 11.28 -7.98
N PRO A 126 14.74 10.07 -8.52
CA PRO A 126 14.63 8.85 -7.75
C PRO A 126 15.68 8.78 -6.66
N ILE A 127 15.32 8.11 -5.57
CA ILE A 127 16.28 7.69 -4.54
C ILE A 127 17.39 6.87 -5.23
N ASP A 128 18.64 7.29 -5.07
CA ASP A 128 19.80 6.50 -5.51
C ASP A 128 20.09 5.42 -4.46
N TRP A 129 19.80 4.16 -4.76
CA TRP A 129 20.07 3.02 -3.89
C TRP A 129 21.53 2.52 -3.98
N GLY A 130 22.39 3.25 -4.71
CA GLY A 130 23.80 2.98 -4.89
C GLY A 130 24.11 1.96 -6.00
N GLU A 131 25.41 1.74 -6.24
CA GLU A 131 25.88 0.85 -7.29
C GLU A 131 25.39 -0.60 -7.10
N LEU A 132 25.11 -1.25 -8.23
CA LEU A 132 24.93 -2.69 -8.29
C LEU A 132 26.18 -3.39 -7.74
N THR A 133 25.99 -4.41 -6.91
CA THR A 133 27.10 -5.23 -6.42
C THR A 133 27.94 -5.80 -7.58
N LYS A 134 29.20 -6.18 -7.33
CA LYS A 134 30.12 -6.74 -8.36
C LYS A 134 29.58 -8.00 -9.07
N SER A 135 28.59 -8.67 -8.49
CA SER A 135 27.90 -9.81 -9.09
C SER A 135 26.70 -9.41 -9.97
N GLY A 136 26.30 -8.14 -9.97
CA GLY A 136 25.26 -7.56 -10.82
C GLY A 136 23.84 -7.56 -10.21
N ASN A 137 23.63 -8.19 -9.06
CA ASN A 137 22.30 -8.64 -8.67
C ASN A 137 21.46 -7.65 -7.84
N ALA A 138 22.04 -6.55 -7.32
CA ALA A 138 21.33 -5.72 -6.33
C ALA A 138 22.01 -4.38 -5.98
N PRO A 139 21.27 -3.26 -5.80
CA PRO A 139 21.77 -2.10 -5.07
C PRO A 139 21.98 -2.45 -3.59
N LYS A 140 23.24 -2.48 -3.14
CA LYS A 140 23.63 -2.89 -1.78
C LYS A 140 22.89 -2.12 -0.69
N ALA A 141 22.61 -0.84 -0.92
CA ALA A 141 21.99 0.01 0.09
C ALA A 141 20.50 -0.34 0.32
N CYS A 142 19.80 -0.83 -0.70
CA CYS A 142 18.43 -1.33 -0.57
C CYS A 142 18.40 -2.58 0.33
N LEU A 143 19.27 -3.56 0.08
CA LEU A 143 19.39 -4.76 0.90
C LEU A 143 19.74 -4.42 2.36
N ASP A 144 20.76 -3.58 2.57
CA ASP A 144 21.16 -3.12 3.90
C ASP A 144 20.00 -2.44 4.64
N THR A 145 19.18 -1.68 3.92
CA THR A 145 18.01 -0.98 4.47
C THR A 145 16.93 -1.97 4.89
N ILE A 146 16.62 -2.97 4.07
CA ILE A 146 15.66 -4.04 4.42
C ILE A 146 16.05 -4.71 5.74
N LEU A 147 17.33 -5.05 5.91
CA LEU A 147 17.83 -5.74 7.11
C LEU A 147 17.83 -4.84 8.36
N LYS A 148 18.14 -3.55 8.20
CA LYS A 148 18.21 -2.57 9.30
C LYS A 148 16.85 -1.99 9.67
N ARG A 149 15.85 -2.07 8.80
CA ARG A 149 14.54 -1.42 8.98
C ARG A 149 13.91 -1.78 10.33
N ARG A 150 13.48 -0.76 11.06
CA ARG A 150 12.72 -0.88 12.32
C ARG A 150 11.61 0.17 12.33
N SER A 151 10.48 -0.17 12.94
CA SER A 151 9.42 0.81 13.18
C SER A 151 9.84 1.76 14.29
N THR A 152 9.75 3.05 14.03
CA THR A 152 10.17 4.11 14.94
C THR A 152 9.21 4.20 16.11
N ARG A 153 9.75 4.31 17.34
CA ARG A 153 8.95 4.31 18.58
C ARG A 153 8.51 5.71 19.02
N ALA A 154 9.21 6.75 18.58
CA ALA A 154 8.89 8.14 18.90
C ALA A 154 9.58 9.09 17.91
N TYR A 155 8.97 10.26 17.67
CA TYR A 155 9.52 11.30 16.81
C TYR A 155 10.08 12.48 17.61
N SER A 156 11.01 13.21 17.00
CA SER A 156 11.48 14.53 17.47
C SER A 156 10.64 15.65 16.86
N ALA A 157 10.93 16.90 17.26
CA ALA A 157 10.26 18.09 16.74
C ALA A 157 10.77 18.56 15.37
N ALA A 158 11.80 17.93 14.82
CA ALA A 158 12.41 18.36 13.57
C ALA A 158 11.50 18.04 12.36
N ASN A 159 11.44 18.99 11.43
CA ASN A 159 10.65 18.87 10.20
C ASN A 159 11.29 17.90 9.19
N LEU A 160 10.46 17.42 8.28
CA LEU A 160 10.91 16.85 7.02
C LEU A 160 11.17 17.98 6.02
N THR A 161 12.03 17.76 5.04
CA THR A 161 12.07 18.62 3.85
C THR A 161 11.00 18.18 2.85
N LEU A 162 10.57 19.08 1.97
CA LEU A 162 9.66 18.70 0.88
C LEU A 162 10.29 17.63 -0.03
N GLU A 163 11.58 17.74 -0.33
CA GLU A 163 12.30 16.76 -1.16
C GLU A 163 12.34 15.36 -0.52
N GLU A 164 12.46 15.27 0.81
CA GLU A 164 12.34 14.00 1.51
C GLU A 164 10.94 13.38 1.36
N LEU A 165 9.88 14.19 1.50
CA LEU A 165 8.51 13.71 1.28
C LEU A 165 8.32 13.25 -0.18
N LYS A 166 8.80 14.02 -1.16
CA LYS A 166 8.74 13.63 -2.57
C LYS A 166 9.48 12.33 -2.83
N ALA A 167 10.69 12.15 -2.31
CA ALA A 167 11.47 10.92 -2.47
C ALA A 167 10.77 9.69 -1.88
N LEU A 168 10.05 9.85 -0.76
CA LEU A 168 9.21 8.77 -0.17
C LEU A 168 8.07 8.37 -1.11
N LEU A 169 7.38 9.37 -1.68
CA LEU A 169 6.27 9.15 -2.61
C LEU A 169 6.77 8.56 -3.93
N ASP A 170 7.90 9.03 -4.43
CA ASP A 170 8.53 8.55 -5.66
C ASP A 170 8.85 7.04 -5.58
N PHE A 171 9.59 6.63 -4.55
CA PHE A 171 9.90 5.21 -4.38
C PHE A 171 8.66 4.34 -4.21
N THR A 172 7.62 4.86 -3.56
CA THR A 172 6.42 4.10 -3.24
C THR A 172 5.50 3.94 -4.45
N TYR A 173 5.29 5.02 -5.21
CA TYR A 173 4.23 5.11 -6.22
C TYR A 173 4.74 5.27 -7.65
N GLN A 174 6.04 5.51 -7.86
CA GLN A 174 6.67 5.67 -9.17
C GLN A 174 7.75 4.61 -9.44
N PRO A 175 7.43 3.30 -9.34
CA PRO A 175 8.41 2.22 -9.49
C PRO A 175 9.17 2.27 -10.83
N GLN A 176 8.54 2.81 -11.89
CA GLN A 176 9.16 2.98 -13.21
C GLN A 176 10.43 3.86 -13.18
N HIS A 177 10.59 4.74 -12.20
CA HIS A 177 11.80 5.56 -12.06
C HIS A 177 13.02 4.76 -11.58
N TYR A 178 12.85 3.50 -11.19
CA TYR A 178 13.89 2.67 -10.58
C TYR A 178 14.37 1.52 -11.46
N ILE A 179 13.91 1.43 -12.71
CA ILE A 179 14.28 0.36 -13.65
C ILE A 179 15.80 0.33 -13.89
N GLU A 180 16.43 1.50 -14.06
CA GLU A 180 17.88 1.61 -14.27
C GLU A 180 18.70 1.17 -13.05
N GLN A 181 18.07 1.09 -11.88
CA GLN A 181 18.68 0.57 -10.64
C GLN A 181 18.40 -0.93 -10.43
N GLY A 182 17.80 -1.60 -11.42
CA GLY A 182 17.51 -3.04 -11.39
C GLY A 182 16.27 -3.42 -10.57
N LEU A 183 15.39 -2.46 -10.26
CA LEU A 183 14.11 -2.76 -9.60
C LEU A 183 12.99 -2.96 -10.64
N ASP A 184 11.95 -3.72 -10.26
CA ASP A 184 10.77 -3.89 -11.11
C ASP A 184 10.06 -2.53 -11.28
N GLY A 185 9.87 -2.10 -12.53
CA GLY A 185 9.18 -0.87 -12.88
C GLY A 185 7.66 -0.97 -12.78
N THR A 186 7.13 -2.18 -12.72
CA THR A 186 5.70 -2.49 -12.62
C THR A 186 5.50 -3.71 -11.70
N PRO A 187 5.83 -3.59 -10.40
CA PRO A 187 5.67 -4.70 -9.47
C PRO A 187 4.20 -5.06 -9.31
N ASP A 188 3.91 -6.34 -9.10
CA ASP A 188 2.53 -6.82 -8.96
C ASP A 188 1.91 -6.32 -7.64
N TYR A 189 0.72 -5.75 -7.77
CA TYR A 189 -0.25 -5.48 -6.70
C TYR A 189 -1.55 -6.19 -7.04
N PHE A 190 -2.49 -6.28 -6.10
CA PHE A 190 -3.81 -6.81 -6.42
C PHE A 190 -4.59 -5.83 -7.31
N ASP A 191 -4.89 -4.63 -6.82
CA ASP A 191 -5.57 -3.61 -7.61
C ASP A 191 -5.40 -2.20 -7.00
N LEU A 192 -4.31 -1.52 -7.36
CA LEU A 192 -4.04 -0.16 -6.89
C LEU A 192 -5.06 0.87 -7.36
N SER A 193 -5.89 0.58 -8.38
CA SER A 193 -6.96 1.48 -8.81
C SER A 193 -8.07 1.63 -7.76
N LEU A 194 -8.07 0.78 -6.73
CA LEU A 194 -9.02 0.82 -5.62
C LEU A 194 -8.47 1.52 -4.37
N ILE A 195 -7.18 1.88 -4.35
CA ILE A 195 -6.55 2.58 -3.23
C ILE A 195 -6.28 4.04 -3.57
N GLU A 196 -6.80 4.92 -2.72
CA GLU A 196 -6.50 6.34 -2.73
C GLU A 196 -5.52 6.69 -1.60
N THR A 197 -4.81 7.81 -1.76
CA THR A 197 -3.82 8.26 -0.78
C THR A 197 -4.09 9.69 -0.33
N PHE A 198 -4.24 9.88 0.98
CA PHE A 198 -4.33 11.19 1.61
C PHE A 198 -3.16 11.40 2.58
N ILE A 199 -2.72 12.64 2.75
CA ILE A 199 -1.57 12.97 3.57
C ILE A 199 -1.90 14.15 4.47
N ALA A 200 -1.91 13.92 5.78
CA ALA A 200 -1.95 15.00 6.76
C ALA A 200 -0.53 15.51 7.01
N VAL A 201 -0.26 16.76 6.66
CA VAL A 201 1.03 17.43 6.81
C VAL A 201 0.98 18.33 8.04
N SER A 202 1.95 18.16 8.93
CA SER A 202 2.08 18.95 10.17
C SER A 202 3.47 19.55 10.38
N GLY A 203 4.45 19.26 9.51
CA GLY A 203 5.81 19.78 9.66
C GLY A 203 6.74 19.37 8.53
N VAL A 204 6.41 19.81 7.31
CA VAL A 204 7.23 19.66 6.10
C VAL A 204 7.62 21.08 5.66
N ASN A 205 8.92 21.34 5.48
CA ASN A 205 9.37 22.67 5.05
C ASN A 205 8.82 22.98 3.65
N ASP A 206 8.45 24.24 3.42
CA ASP A 206 7.93 24.74 2.14
C ASP A 206 6.62 24.07 1.67
N LEU A 207 5.88 23.45 2.61
CA LEU A 207 4.55 22.91 2.39
C LEU A 207 3.65 23.30 3.57
N GLU A 208 2.47 23.83 3.27
CA GLU A 208 1.56 24.27 4.32
C GLU A 208 1.03 23.10 5.15
N GLU A 209 0.68 23.39 6.41
CA GLU A 209 0.02 22.40 7.27
C GLU A 209 -1.42 22.19 6.81
N GLY A 210 -1.80 20.93 6.63
CA GLY A 210 -3.09 20.62 6.03
C GLY A 210 -3.28 19.15 5.72
N CYS A 211 -4.37 18.86 5.02
CA CYS A 211 -4.60 17.55 4.44
C CYS A 211 -4.57 17.69 2.92
N TYR A 212 -3.88 16.75 2.28
CA TYR A 212 -3.67 16.71 0.85
C TYR A 212 -4.17 15.38 0.30
N TYR A 213 -4.83 15.40 -0.84
CA TYR A 213 -4.94 14.23 -1.69
C TYR A 213 -3.65 14.09 -2.49
N TYR A 214 -3.04 12.91 -2.47
CA TYR A 214 -1.91 12.60 -3.33
C TYR A 214 -2.43 11.92 -4.60
N ALA A 215 -2.17 12.57 -5.73
CA ALA A 215 -2.57 12.15 -7.06
C ALA A 215 -1.34 11.52 -7.76
N PRO A 216 -1.10 10.20 -7.64
CA PRO A 216 0.13 9.57 -8.12
C PRO A 216 0.33 9.66 -9.63
N LYS A 217 -0.73 9.64 -10.44
CA LYS A 217 -0.60 9.71 -11.91
C LYS A 217 -0.19 11.11 -12.35
N ALA A 218 -0.82 12.14 -11.77
CA ALA A 218 -0.45 13.53 -12.00
C ALA A 218 0.85 13.94 -11.27
N GLN A 219 1.31 13.16 -10.28
CA GLN A 219 2.40 13.51 -9.36
C GLN A 219 2.15 14.87 -8.68
N GLU A 220 1.00 14.98 -8.00
CA GLU A 220 0.56 16.20 -7.33
C GLU A 220 0.06 15.93 -5.91
N LEU A 221 0.30 16.88 -5.00
CA LEU A 221 -0.44 17.05 -3.77
C LEU A 221 -1.51 18.12 -3.98
N ARG A 222 -2.77 17.78 -3.73
CA ARG A 222 -3.93 18.69 -3.86
C ARG A 222 -4.47 19.00 -2.47
N GLN A 223 -4.33 20.24 -2.01
CA GLN A 223 -4.70 20.63 -0.65
C GLN A 223 -6.22 20.66 -0.47
N ILE A 224 -6.75 19.79 0.37
CA ILE A 224 -8.20 19.69 0.64
C ILE A 224 -8.59 20.35 1.96
N ARG A 225 -7.63 20.55 2.88
CA ARG A 225 -7.81 21.29 4.14
C ARG A 225 -6.54 22.05 4.49
N PHE A 226 -6.71 23.26 5.02
CA PHE A 226 -5.64 24.06 5.63
C PHE A 226 -5.84 24.06 7.15
N LYS A 227 -4.99 23.34 7.89
CA LYS A 227 -5.08 23.21 9.35
C LYS A 227 -3.86 22.47 9.92
N ASN A 228 -3.46 22.83 11.14
CA ASN A 228 -2.61 21.96 11.96
C ASN A 228 -3.46 20.82 12.56
N PHE A 229 -3.17 19.57 12.21
CA PHE A 229 -3.93 18.39 12.64
C PHE A 229 -3.29 17.62 13.80
N ARG A 230 -2.23 18.12 14.45
CA ARG A 230 -1.45 17.32 15.42
C ARG A 230 -2.29 16.78 16.60
N LYS A 231 -3.20 17.61 17.13
CA LYS A 231 -4.05 17.20 18.26
C LYS A 231 -5.07 16.15 17.83
N GLU A 232 -5.62 16.31 16.65
CA GLU A 232 -6.59 15.42 16.07
C GLU A 232 -5.94 14.09 15.67
N LEU A 233 -4.78 14.12 15.02
CA LEU A 233 -3.99 12.93 14.68
C LEU A 233 -3.59 12.11 15.91
N HIS A 234 -3.30 12.79 17.04
CA HIS A 234 -3.09 12.10 18.31
C HIS A 234 -4.32 11.30 18.73
N PHE A 235 -5.50 11.93 18.68
CA PHE A 235 -6.76 11.29 19.00
C PHE A 235 -7.08 10.15 18.02
N LEU A 236 -7.06 10.44 16.72
CA LEU A 236 -7.38 9.51 15.63
C LEU A 236 -6.52 8.24 15.69
N CYS A 237 -5.23 8.36 16.05
CA CYS A 237 -4.34 7.21 16.24
C CYS A 237 -4.45 6.59 17.65
N LEU A 238 -5.64 6.61 18.27
CA LEU A 238 -5.92 6.03 19.59
C LEU A 238 -5.04 6.56 20.73
N GLY A 239 -4.70 7.86 20.70
CA GLY A 239 -3.85 8.50 21.71
C GLY A 239 -2.36 8.19 21.57
N GLN A 240 -1.91 7.70 20.40
CA GLN A 240 -0.50 7.43 20.16
C GLN A 240 0.27 8.70 19.81
N ASP A 241 1.34 8.96 20.55
CA ASP A 241 2.28 10.07 20.31
C ASP A 241 2.86 10.07 18.89
N LEU A 242 2.95 8.90 18.24
CA LEU A 242 3.38 8.78 16.84
C LEU A 242 2.50 9.62 15.91
N GLY A 243 1.17 9.63 16.09
CA GLY A 243 0.26 10.45 15.30
C GLY A 243 0.45 11.94 15.55
N ARG A 244 0.64 12.34 16.82
CA ARG A 244 0.86 13.75 17.23
C ARG A 244 2.17 14.32 16.69
N ASP A 245 3.24 13.54 16.85
CA ASP A 245 4.62 14.01 16.67
C ASP A 245 5.13 13.77 15.24
N ALA A 246 4.37 13.04 14.42
CA ALA A 246 4.61 12.92 13.00
C ALA A 246 4.68 14.30 12.32
N ARG A 247 5.40 14.32 11.21
CA ARG A 247 5.57 15.48 10.33
C ARG A 247 4.69 15.35 9.09
N ALA A 248 4.47 14.12 8.64
CA ALA A 248 3.45 13.73 7.69
C ALA A 248 2.82 12.40 8.13
N VAL A 249 1.52 12.23 7.90
CA VAL A 249 0.80 10.97 8.13
C VAL A 249 0.09 10.60 6.84
N VAL A 250 0.43 9.46 6.28
CA VAL A 250 -0.14 8.93 5.04
C VAL A 250 -1.28 8.00 5.39
N PHE A 251 -2.41 8.18 4.72
CA PHE A 251 -3.65 7.41 4.84
C PHE A 251 -3.88 6.72 3.50
N HIS A 252 -3.94 5.40 3.51
CA HIS A 252 -4.46 4.61 2.40
C HIS A 252 -5.94 4.38 2.63
N THR A 253 -6.75 4.73 1.64
CA THR A 253 -8.22 4.61 1.72
C THR A 253 -8.78 3.85 0.53
N ALA A 254 -10.00 3.36 0.66
CA ALA A 254 -10.70 2.71 -0.43
C ALA A 254 -12.22 2.92 -0.33
N ASP A 255 -12.86 3.04 -1.50
CA ASP A 255 -14.32 2.96 -1.60
C ASP A 255 -14.73 1.48 -1.55
N LEU A 256 -15.11 1.01 -0.36
CA LEU A 256 -15.42 -0.40 -0.12
C LEU A 256 -16.60 -0.88 -0.97
N GLN A 257 -17.59 -0.02 -1.21
CA GLN A 257 -18.74 -0.40 -2.03
C GLN A 257 -18.31 -0.66 -3.48
N LYS A 258 -17.48 0.21 -4.06
CA LYS A 258 -16.92 0.00 -5.40
C LYS A 258 -15.98 -1.20 -5.45
N ALA A 259 -15.17 -1.40 -4.42
CA ALA A 259 -14.24 -2.52 -4.34
C ALA A 259 -15.00 -3.86 -4.27
N VAL A 260 -16.02 -3.97 -3.42
CA VAL A 260 -16.88 -5.17 -3.31
C VAL A 260 -17.70 -5.40 -4.58
N ALA A 261 -18.22 -4.33 -5.21
CA ALA A 261 -18.93 -4.46 -6.49
C ALA A 261 -18.05 -5.04 -7.61
N ARG A 262 -16.72 -4.84 -7.53
CA ARG A 262 -15.76 -5.33 -8.52
C ARG A 262 -15.17 -6.70 -8.18
N LEU A 263 -14.79 -6.93 -6.92
CA LEU A 263 -13.98 -8.07 -6.49
C LEU A 263 -14.67 -8.96 -5.44
N GLY A 264 -15.94 -8.70 -5.12
CA GLY A 264 -16.65 -9.38 -4.04
C GLY A 264 -16.09 -9.02 -2.66
N ASP A 265 -16.53 -9.74 -1.62
CA ASP A 265 -16.09 -9.46 -0.25
C ASP A 265 -14.58 -9.71 -0.07
N ARG A 266 -13.97 -10.57 -0.90
CA ARG A 266 -12.52 -10.81 -0.93
C ARG A 266 -11.70 -9.56 -1.27
N ALA A 267 -12.32 -8.52 -1.86
CA ALA A 267 -11.71 -7.21 -2.03
C ALA A 267 -11.04 -6.72 -0.73
N TYR A 268 -11.64 -7.00 0.42
CA TYR A 268 -11.10 -6.60 1.72
C TYR A 268 -9.68 -7.12 1.97
N ARG A 269 -9.40 -8.37 1.58
CA ARG A 269 -8.05 -8.97 1.70
C ARG A 269 -7.05 -8.23 0.81
N TYR A 270 -7.44 -7.96 -0.43
CA TYR A 270 -6.61 -7.30 -1.44
C TYR A 270 -6.23 -5.87 -1.03
N LEU A 271 -7.21 -5.08 -0.60
CA LEU A 271 -7.01 -3.70 -0.17
C LEU A 271 -5.99 -3.60 0.98
N HIS A 272 -6.10 -4.45 2.00
CA HIS A 272 -5.18 -4.42 3.13
C HIS A 272 -3.77 -4.89 2.76
N MET A 273 -3.65 -5.89 1.88
CA MET A 273 -2.35 -6.35 1.41
C MET A 273 -1.65 -5.31 0.53
N ASP A 274 -2.38 -4.63 -0.36
CA ASP A 274 -1.84 -3.55 -1.19
C ASP A 274 -1.44 -2.33 -0.35
N ALA A 275 -2.27 -1.92 0.61
CA ALA A 275 -1.93 -0.85 1.55
C ALA A 275 -0.68 -1.18 2.37
N GLY A 276 -0.55 -2.43 2.83
CA GLY A 276 0.65 -2.93 3.49
C GLY A 276 1.88 -2.97 2.59
N HIS A 277 1.71 -3.31 1.31
CA HIS A 277 2.77 -3.31 0.31
C HIS A 277 3.29 -1.88 0.05
N LEU A 278 2.40 -0.92 -0.22
CA LEU A 278 2.74 0.51 -0.33
C LEU A 278 3.41 1.01 0.97
N GLY A 279 2.84 0.66 2.12
CA GLY A 279 3.39 0.97 3.43
C GLY A 279 4.82 0.46 3.62
N GLN A 280 5.14 -0.74 3.14
CA GLN A 280 6.49 -1.28 3.23
C GLN A 280 7.50 -0.51 2.37
N ARG A 281 7.09 -0.02 1.18
CA ARG A 281 7.94 0.83 0.34
C ARG A 281 8.20 2.18 1.02
N LEU A 282 7.18 2.82 1.60
CA LEU A 282 7.33 4.02 2.43
C LEU A 282 8.30 3.77 3.59
N ASN A 283 8.17 2.63 4.27
CA ASN A 283 9.04 2.27 5.38
C ASN A 283 10.50 2.19 4.96
N LEU A 284 10.80 1.54 3.84
CA LEU A 284 12.17 1.36 3.37
C LEU A 284 12.79 2.67 2.87
N ALA A 285 12.04 3.47 2.09
CA ALA A 285 12.50 4.79 1.67
C ALA A 285 12.78 5.70 2.89
N ALA A 286 11.91 5.68 3.90
CA ALA A 286 12.13 6.46 5.11
C ALA A 286 13.40 6.05 5.85
N ILE A 287 13.62 4.75 6.05
CA ILE A 287 14.83 4.26 6.72
C ILE A 287 16.09 4.61 5.91
N TYR A 288 16.03 4.50 4.58
CA TYR A 288 17.16 4.86 3.72
C TYR A 288 17.54 6.33 3.85
N LEU A 289 16.55 7.22 3.90
CA LEU A 289 16.72 8.67 4.07
C LEU A 289 17.05 9.08 5.52
N GLY A 290 17.27 8.13 6.44
CA GLY A 290 17.54 8.41 7.85
C GLY A 290 16.34 8.99 8.61
N LEU A 291 15.13 8.77 8.10
CA LEU A 291 13.87 9.18 8.70
C LEU A 291 13.30 8.10 9.62
N GLY A 292 12.31 8.50 10.38
CA GLY A 292 11.50 7.63 11.21
C GLY A 292 10.16 7.35 10.54
N VAL A 293 9.68 6.13 10.71
CA VAL A 293 8.45 5.62 10.11
C VAL A 293 7.79 4.58 11.01
N SER A 294 6.47 4.55 11.06
CA SER A 294 5.72 3.47 11.70
C SER A 294 4.35 3.32 11.04
N GLY A 295 3.91 2.07 10.89
CA GLY A 295 2.52 1.77 10.63
C GLY A 295 1.66 1.99 11.88
N ILE A 296 0.39 2.32 11.69
CA ILE A 296 -0.65 2.37 12.72
C ILE A 296 -1.82 1.54 12.18
N GLY A 297 -2.13 0.44 12.88
CA GLY A 297 -3.20 -0.49 12.48
C GLY A 297 -4.53 -0.29 13.21
N GLY A 298 -4.58 0.58 14.21
CA GLY A 298 -5.81 0.92 14.94
C GLY A 298 -6.00 2.42 14.98
N PHE A 299 -7.19 2.88 14.63
CA PHE A 299 -7.57 4.27 14.55
C PHE A 299 -9.09 4.43 14.76
N PHE A 300 -9.56 5.67 14.84
CA PHE A 300 -11.00 5.99 14.91
C PHE A 300 -11.55 6.23 13.49
N ASP A 301 -11.96 5.16 12.82
CA ASP A 301 -12.26 5.07 11.39
C ASP A 301 -13.13 6.24 10.88
N ASP A 302 -14.38 6.34 11.35
CA ASP A 302 -15.34 7.36 10.89
C ASP A 302 -14.85 8.79 11.15
N GLN A 303 -14.15 8.99 12.27
CA GLN A 303 -13.67 10.31 12.68
C GLN A 303 -12.51 10.80 11.81
N VAL A 304 -11.76 9.92 11.14
CA VAL A 304 -10.67 10.34 10.25
C VAL A 304 -11.23 11.18 9.10
N ASN A 305 -12.31 10.72 8.46
CA ASN A 305 -12.93 11.40 7.32
C ASN A 305 -13.45 12.78 7.71
N GLU A 306 -14.19 12.85 8.82
CA GLU A 306 -14.76 14.09 9.34
C GLU A 306 -13.68 15.16 9.59
N VAL A 307 -12.58 14.76 10.24
CA VAL A 307 -11.50 15.66 10.62
C VAL A 307 -10.69 16.11 9.40
N LEU A 308 -10.25 15.17 8.57
CA LEU A 308 -9.29 15.43 7.50
C LEU A 308 -9.94 15.91 6.21
N GLY A 309 -11.27 15.79 6.09
CA GLY A 309 -12.00 16.14 4.88
C GLY A 309 -11.87 15.11 3.76
N ILE A 310 -11.48 13.89 4.10
CA ILE A 310 -11.48 12.75 3.17
C ILE A 310 -12.94 12.47 2.77
N PRO A 311 -13.24 12.21 1.49
CA PRO A 311 -14.60 11.89 1.04
C PRO A 311 -15.24 10.78 1.86
N VAL A 312 -16.54 10.88 2.11
CA VAL A 312 -17.26 9.97 3.01
C VAL A 312 -17.33 8.53 2.51
N ASP A 313 -17.20 8.33 1.19
CA ASP A 313 -17.21 7.00 0.58
C ASP A 313 -15.86 6.27 0.76
N GLU A 314 -14.81 6.98 1.18
CA GLU A 314 -13.47 6.41 1.38
C GLU A 314 -13.31 5.86 2.81
N ALA A 315 -13.27 4.55 2.97
CA ALA A 315 -12.87 3.95 4.24
C ALA A 315 -11.35 3.98 4.37
N VAL A 316 -10.83 4.40 5.53
CA VAL A 316 -9.39 4.32 5.82
C VAL A 316 -9.00 2.87 6.08
N VAL A 317 -8.02 2.38 5.32
CA VAL A 317 -7.54 0.99 5.40
C VAL A 317 -6.26 0.89 6.22
N TYR A 318 -5.37 1.89 6.10
CA TYR A 318 -4.08 1.85 6.78
C TYR A 318 -3.47 3.24 6.95
N ILE A 319 -2.68 3.39 8.01
CA ILE A 319 -1.97 4.64 8.33
C ILE A 319 -0.46 4.38 8.43
N THR A 320 0.33 5.24 7.79
CA THR A 320 1.80 5.28 7.94
C THR A 320 2.24 6.66 8.42
N THR A 321 2.83 6.73 9.62
CA THR A 321 3.38 7.97 10.18
C THR A 321 4.83 8.16 9.77
N LEU A 322 5.21 9.40 9.46
CA LEU A 322 6.55 9.79 9.03
C LEU A 322 7.07 10.96 9.87
N GLY A 323 8.35 10.92 10.24
CA GLY A 323 8.97 12.00 11.02
C GLY A 323 10.46 11.79 11.20
N ARG A 324 11.10 12.57 12.07
CA ARG A 324 12.50 12.36 12.46
C ARG A 324 12.54 11.50 13.72
N PRO A 325 13.35 10.42 13.80
CA PRO A 325 13.42 9.61 15.02
C PRO A 325 13.85 10.45 16.22
N ARG A 326 13.27 10.19 17.39
CA ARG A 326 13.77 10.77 18.64
C ARG A 326 15.10 10.11 18.99
N THR A 327 16.20 10.86 18.93
CA THR A 327 17.50 10.39 19.40
C THR A 327 17.40 10.11 20.91
N ARG A 328 17.88 8.94 21.35
CA ARG A 328 18.17 8.74 22.78
C ARG A 328 19.40 9.59 23.09
N LEU A 329 19.24 10.60 23.94
CA LEU A 329 20.35 11.31 24.56
C LEU A 329 21.15 10.37 25.47
#